data_AF-Q2UJM5-F1
#
_entry.id   AF-Q2UJM5-F1
#
_cell.length_a   1.000
_cell.length_b   1.000
_cell.length_c   1.000
_cell.angle_alpha   90.00
_cell.angle_beta   90.00
_cell.angle_gamma   90.00
#
_symmetry.space_group_name_H-M   'P 1'
#
loop_
_entity.id
_entity.type
_entity.pdbx_description
1 polymer ?
#
loop_
_entity_poly.entity_id
_entity_poly.type
_entity_poly.pdbx_seq_one_letter_code
_entity_poly.pdbx_strand_id
1 'polypeptide(L)'
;MAPSEASILSNFLLSPASLPTIISLRQFTELFPKRLRSHPHIRALYRELQQLREQDMDLVNGNIDQELHQGESQKAELRKSILNTGVDGMSANDQREIDMDVQLFGQTSTAAPSDYHSVSSLLSAMETACANIEHEISGVDKDANTLISELNLILLQTIQLSKRNKENFGAFLNG
;
A
#
# COMPACT_ATOMS: atom_id res chain seq x y z
N MET A 1 13.63 21.76 -6.27
CA MET A 1 14.61 20.65 -6.17
C MET A 1 14.32 19.96 -4.84
N ALA A 2 13.92 18.69 -4.86
CA ALA A 2 13.69 17.94 -3.63
C ALA A 2 15.02 17.81 -2.85
N PRO A 3 15.01 17.95 -1.51
CA PRO A 3 16.23 17.79 -0.71
C PRO A 3 16.79 16.38 -0.89
N SER A 4 18.12 16.26 -1.03
CA SER A 4 18.78 14.96 -1.07
C SER A 4 18.63 14.25 0.28
N GLU A 5 18.65 12.92 0.26
CA GLU A 5 18.60 12.09 1.47
C GLU A 5 19.67 12.50 2.49
N ALA A 6 20.90 12.76 2.02
CA ALA A 6 21.99 13.26 2.85
C ALA A 6 21.62 14.58 3.56
N SER A 7 20.96 15.49 2.86
CA SER A 7 20.49 16.76 3.42
C SER A 7 19.36 16.53 4.43
N ILE A 8 18.45 15.60 4.17
CA ILE A 8 17.36 15.27 5.11
C ILE A 8 17.94 14.67 6.39
N LEU A 9 18.77 13.64 6.28
CA LEU A 9 19.35 12.93 7.42
C LEU A 9 20.25 13.86 8.25
N SER A 10 21.12 14.63 7.60
CA SER A 10 21.99 15.60 8.29
C SER A 10 21.19 16.69 9.01
N ASN A 11 20.19 17.28 8.35
CA ASN A 11 19.37 18.32 8.98
C ASN A 11 18.52 17.80 10.14
N PHE A 12 18.00 16.57 10.04
CA PHE A 12 17.15 15.99 11.08
C PHE A 12 17.96 15.49 12.28
N LEU A 13 19.10 14.83 12.03
CA LEU A 13 19.85 14.12 13.05
C LEU A 13 20.99 14.95 13.66
N LEU A 14 21.58 15.91 12.94
CA LEU A 14 22.79 16.63 13.37
C LEU A 14 22.54 18.09 13.72
N SER A 15 21.70 18.78 12.97
CA SER A 15 21.39 20.21 13.20
C SER A 15 20.90 20.50 14.64
N PRO A 16 20.01 19.69 15.25
CA PRO A 16 19.60 19.88 16.64
C PRO A 16 20.49 19.17 17.69
N ALA A 17 21.52 18.43 17.29
CA ALA A 17 22.21 17.49 18.19
C ALA A 17 23.25 18.12 19.13
N SER A 18 23.70 19.35 18.83
CA SER A 18 24.75 19.99 19.64
C SER A 18 24.29 20.19 21.08
N LEU A 19 25.18 19.94 22.05
CA LEU A 19 24.87 20.12 23.48
C LEU A 19 24.36 21.53 23.80
N PRO A 20 24.98 22.63 23.31
CA PRO A 20 24.49 23.98 23.58
C PRO A 20 23.09 24.26 23.05
N THR A 21 22.68 23.62 21.94
CA THR A 21 21.31 23.72 21.40
C THR A 21 20.30 23.06 22.34
N ILE A 22 20.66 21.96 22.97
CA ILE A 22 19.78 21.18 23.86
C ILE A 22 19.77 21.76 25.27
N ILE A 23 20.93 22.12 25.82
CA ILE A 23 21.06 22.77 27.12
C ILE A 23 22.28 23.69 27.12
N SER A 24 22.04 24.98 27.34
CA SER A 24 23.14 25.93 27.48
C SER A 24 23.92 25.70 28.78
N LEU A 25 25.19 26.12 28.83
CA LEU A 25 26.00 26.07 30.05
C LEU A 25 25.29 26.73 31.25
N ARG A 26 24.55 27.83 31.02
CA ARG A 26 23.78 28.50 32.07
C ARG A 26 22.69 27.59 32.63
N GLN A 27 21.86 27.01 31.77
CA GLN A 27 20.81 26.06 32.19
C GLN A 27 21.41 24.83 32.87
N PHE A 28 22.53 24.32 32.36
CA PHE A 28 23.25 23.22 32.98
C PHE A 28 23.73 23.56 34.40
N THR A 29 24.28 24.76 34.61
CA THR A 29 24.69 25.21 35.95
C THR A 29 23.52 25.39 36.90
N GLU A 30 22.31 25.65 36.40
CA GLU A 30 21.10 25.81 37.22
C GLU A 30 20.63 24.49 37.85
N LEU A 31 21.00 23.35 37.26
CA LEU A 31 20.73 21.99 37.79
C LEU A 31 21.47 21.71 39.10
N PHE A 32 22.51 22.48 39.41
CA PHE A 32 23.30 22.33 40.63
C PHE A 32 22.82 23.26 41.75
N PRO A 33 23.00 22.88 43.03
CA PRO A 33 22.71 23.75 44.17
C PRO A 33 23.46 25.09 44.07
N LYS A 34 22.83 26.21 44.45
CA LYS A 34 23.39 27.58 44.33
C LYS A 34 24.83 27.72 44.83
N ARG A 35 25.19 27.02 45.92
CA ARG A 35 26.53 27.03 46.52
C ARG A 35 27.62 26.40 45.65
N LEU A 36 27.25 25.51 44.74
CA LEU A 36 28.17 24.75 43.89
C LEU A 36 28.21 25.28 42.45
N ARG A 37 27.32 26.19 42.03
CA ARG A 37 27.23 26.65 40.64
C ARG A 37 28.48 27.34 40.10
N SER A 38 29.27 27.96 40.98
CA SER A 38 30.56 28.58 40.66
C SER A 38 31.73 27.60 40.67
N HIS A 39 31.49 26.32 40.97
CA HIS A 39 32.54 25.32 41.08
C HIS A 39 33.16 25.01 39.70
N PRO A 40 34.49 25.04 39.55
CA PRO A 40 35.16 24.86 38.25
C PRO A 40 34.85 23.50 37.60
N HIS A 41 34.63 22.45 38.40
CA HIS A 41 34.27 21.12 37.87
C HIS A 41 32.96 21.08 37.09
N ILE A 42 32.00 21.99 37.33
CA ILE A 42 30.75 22.01 36.55
C ILE A 42 31.03 22.40 35.10
N ARG A 43 31.97 23.32 34.88
CA ARG A 43 32.41 23.71 33.52
C ARG A 43 33.21 22.59 32.86
N ALA A 44 34.04 21.88 33.61
CA ALA A 44 34.78 20.71 33.13
C ALA A 44 33.80 19.60 32.69
N LEU A 45 32.82 19.27 33.54
CA LEU A 45 31.79 18.27 33.24
C LEU A 45 30.95 18.64 32.01
N TYR A 46 30.57 19.91 31.87
CA TYR A 46 29.85 20.37 30.68
C TYR A 46 30.70 20.20 29.41
N ARG A 47 32.01 20.46 29.49
CA ARG A 47 32.93 20.25 28.37
C ARG A 47 33.09 18.77 28.04
N GLU A 48 33.19 17.90 29.04
CA GLU A 48 33.24 16.44 28.83
C GLU A 48 31.97 15.92 28.15
N LEU A 49 30.79 16.37 28.60
CA LEU A 49 29.50 16.06 27.97
C LEU A 49 29.44 16.57 26.53
N GLN A 50 30.02 17.73 26.25
CA GLN A 50 30.09 18.27 24.90
C GLN A 50 30.97 17.37 24.00
N GLN A 51 32.13 16.94 24.49
CA GLN A 51 33.01 16.03 23.75
C GLN A 51 32.37 14.66 23.50
N LEU A 52 31.68 14.10 24.49
CA LEU A 52 30.96 12.84 24.33
C LEU A 52 29.89 12.93 23.24
N ARG A 53 29.15 14.04 23.22
CA ARG A 53 28.16 14.31 22.17
C ARG A 53 28.79 14.53 20.79
N GLU A 54 29.91 15.23 20.71
CA GLU A 54 30.64 15.40 19.45
C GLU A 54 31.04 14.02 18.89
N GLN A 55 31.54 13.12 19.75
CA GLN A 55 31.86 11.74 19.35
C GLN A 55 30.61 10.97 18.88
N ASP A 56 29.47 11.09 19.57
CA ASP A 56 28.22 10.47 19.12
C ASP A 56 27.75 11.03 17.77
N MET A 57 27.89 12.35 17.55
CA MET A 57 27.56 12.99 16.27
C MET A 57 28.47 12.50 15.14
N ASP A 58 29.75 12.26 15.41
CA ASP A 58 30.68 11.68 14.43
C ASP A 58 30.28 10.25 14.05
N LEU A 59 29.82 9.45 15.01
CA LEU A 59 29.28 8.11 14.74
C LEU A 59 28.00 8.18 13.88
N VAL A 60 27.09 9.11 14.19
CA VAL A 60 25.87 9.32 13.40
C VAL A 60 26.21 9.78 11.98
N ASN A 61 27.20 10.66 11.80
CA ASN A 61 27.70 11.04 10.48
C ASN A 61 28.19 9.82 9.68
N GLY A 62 29.02 8.96 10.28
CA GLY A 62 29.51 7.74 9.63
C GLY A 62 28.37 6.78 9.26
N ASN A 63 27.33 6.68 10.10
CA ASN A 63 26.15 5.88 9.81
C ASN A 63 25.32 6.47 8.67
N ILE A 64 25.21 7.81 8.58
CA ILE A 64 24.54 8.48 7.46
C ILE A 64 25.27 8.16 6.15
N ASP A 65 26.60 8.22 6.12
CA ASP A 65 27.37 7.87 4.92
C ASP A 65 27.15 6.40 4.50
N GLN A 66 27.11 5.49 5.48
CA GLN A 66 26.81 4.09 5.23
C GLN A 66 25.37 3.88 4.72
N GLU A 67 24.41 4.61 5.26
CA GLU A 67 23.01 4.57 4.82
C GLU A 67 22.86 5.09 3.39
N LEU A 68 23.58 6.15 3.02
CA LEU A 68 23.57 6.68 1.65
C LEU A 68 24.08 5.65 0.64
N HIS A 69 25.16 4.92 0.97
CA HIS A 69 25.65 3.85 0.11
C HIS A 69 24.67 2.68 0.00
N GLN A 70 23.99 2.34 1.11
CA GLN A 70 22.96 1.30 1.10
C GLN A 70 21.73 1.74 0.29
N GLY A 71 21.27 2.97 0.45
CA GLY A 71 20.16 3.56 -0.31
C GLY A 71 20.45 3.59 -1.81
N GLU A 72 21.67 3.97 -2.21
CA GLU A 72 22.08 3.90 -3.62
C GLU A 72 22.09 2.47 -4.17
N SER A 73 22.64 1.52 -3.40
CA SER A 73 22.67 0.11 -3.78
C SER A 73 21.27 -0.49 -3.89
N GLN A 74 20.38 -0.22 -2.94
CA GLN A 74 18.98 -0.67 -2.97
C GLN A 74 18.23 -0.06 -4.15
N LYS A 75 18.45 1.24 -4.45
CA LYS A 75 17.86 1.90 -5.61
C LYS A 75 18.38 1.31 -6.93
N ALA A 76 19.65 0.92 -6.99
CA ALA A 76 20.23 0.25 -8.15
C ALA A 76 19.71 -1.20 -8.31
N GLU A 77 19.59 -1.93 -7.20
CA GLU A 77 19.04 -3.29 -7.18
C GLU A 77 17.57 -3.31 -7.57
N LEU A 78 16.77 -2.34 -7.10
CA LEU A 78 15.38 -2.15 -7.50
C LEU A 78 15.27 -1.87 -9.01
N ARG A 79 16.12 -0.99 -9.56
CA ARG A 79 16.13 -0.76 -11.01
C ARG A 79 16.50 -2.02 -11.79
N LYS A 80 17.45 -2.79 -11.28
CA LYS A 80 17.90 -4.04 -11.90
C LYS A 80 16.83 -5.13 -11.82
N SER A 81 16.10 -5.24 -10.71
CA SER A 81 14.99 -6.17 -10.57
C SER A 81 13.82 -5.79 -11.46
N ILE A 82 13.47 -4.50 -11.57
CA ILE A 82 12.48 -4.00 -12.54
C ILE A 82 12.86 -4.39 -13.97
N LEU A 83 14.13 -4.22 -14.36
CA LEU A 83 14.61 -4.59 -15.69
C LEU A 83 14.64 -6.12 -15.92
N ASN A 84 15.03 -6.90 -14.91
CA ASN A 84 15.17 -8.35 -15.02
C ASN A 84 13.85 -9.12 -14.88
N THR A 85 12.83 -8.56 -14.22
CA THR A 85 11.53 -9.22 -14.02
C THR A 85 10.68 -9.24 -15.31
N GLY A 86 11.16 -8.64 -16.40
CA GLY A 86 10.73 -9.01 -17.75
C GLY A 86 9.22 -9.01 -17.94
N VAL A 87 8.52 -7.99 -17.43
CA VAL A 87 7.14 -7.74 -17.87
C VAL A 87 7.25 -7.20 -19.29
N ASP A 88 7.14 -8.11 -20.25
CA ASP A 88 6.94 -7.87 -21.66
C ASP A 88 5.69 -6.97 -21.82
N GLY A 89 5.88 -5.65 -21.74
CA GLY A 89 4.78 -4.69 -21.76
C GLY A 89 5.01 -3.32 -21.12
N MET A 90 6.06 -3.09 -20.31
CA MET A 90 6.30 -1.75 -19.76
C MET A 90 6.80 -0.79 -20.84
N SER A 91 5.94 0.18 -21.21
CA SER A 91 6.29 1.25 -22.12
C SER A 91 7.27 2.21 -21.47
N ALA A 92 8.07 2.93 -22.28
CA ALA A 92 8.90 4.04 -21.79
C ALA A 92 8.07 5.12 -21.07
N ASN A 93 6.75 5.15 -21.29
CA ASN A 93 5.82 6.00 -20.57
C ASN A 93 5.58 5.53 -19.12
N ASP A 94 5.38 4.23 -18.91
CA ASP A 94 5.12 3.64 -17.59
C ASP A 94 6.36 3.78 -16.69
N GLN A 95 7.55 3.65 -17.28
CA GLN A 95 8.80 3.88 -16.56
C GLN A 95 8.95 5.33 -16.08
N ARG A 96 8.45 6.31 -16.85
CA ARG A 96 8.46 7.73 -16.47
C ARG A 96 7.43 8.03 -15.39
N GLU A 97 6.27 7.38 -15.44
CA GLU A 97 5.22 7.54 -14.43
C GLU A 97 5.70 7.02 -13.06
N ILE A 98 6.36 5.85 -13.03
CA ILE A 98 6.97 5.31 -11.81
C ILE A 98 8.07 6.22 -11.27
N ASP A 99 8.96 6.74 -12.12
CA ASP A 99 10.00 7.67 -11.69
C ASP A 99 9.41 9.00 -11.18
N MET A 100 8.27 9.42 -11.74
CA MET A 100 7.53 10.61 -11.30
C MET A 100 6.89 10.40 -9.93
N ASP A 101 6.27 9.25 -9.69
CA ASP A 101 5.66 8.89 -8.41
C ASP A 101 6.70 8.72 -7.29
N VAL A 102 7.85 8.12 -7.60
CA VAL A 102 8.97 8.01 -6.64
C VAL A 102 9.51 9.39 -6.25
N GLN A 103 9.53 10.35 -7.18
CA GLN A 103 9.95 11.72 -6.91
C GLN A 103 8.90 12.54 -6.15
N LEU A 104 7.61 12.25 -6.36
CA LEU A 104 6.50 12.99 -5.74
C LEU A 104 6.15 12.50 -4.33
N PHE A 105 6.20 11.19 -4.10
CA PHE A 105 5.68 10.61 -2.86
C PHE A 105 6.74 10.11 -1.90
N GLY A 106 7.95 9.80 -2.37
CA GLY A 106 9.05 9.30 -1.54
C GLY A 106 8.74 7.95 -0.88
N GLN A 107 9.55 6.94 -1.16
CA GLN A 107 9.40 5.58 -0.63
C GLN A 107 8.02 4.97 -0.97
N THR A 108 7.91 4.39 -2.16
CA THR A 108 6.76 3.54 -2.47
C THR A 108 6.74 2.38 -1.49
N SER A 109 5.56 2.14 -0.94
CA SER A 109 5.22 1.12 0.03
C SER A 109 5.93 -0.21 -0.23
N THR A 110 6.21 -0.96 0.84
CA THR A 110 6.79 -2.32 0.86
C THR A 110 5.95 -3.39 0.13
N ALA A 111 4.98 -2.99 -0.70
CA ALA A 111 4.19 -3.88 -1.54
C ALA A 111 5.05 -4.30 -2.74
N ALA A 112 5.11 -5.60 -3.00
CA ALA A 112 5.88 -6.15 -4.09
C ALA A 112 5.40 -5.55 -5.42
N PRO A 113 6.27 -5.40 -6.44
CA PRO A 113 5.87 -4.94 -7.79
C PRO A 113 4.75 -5.77 -8.43
N SER A 114 4.50 -6.99 -7.91
CA SER A 114 3.39 -7.86 -8.31
C SER A 114 2.01 -7.35 -7.92
N ASP A 115 1.91 -6.39 -7.00
CA ASP A 115 0.64 -5.85 -6.49
C ASP A 115 0.20 -4.57 -7.23
N TYR A 116 0.99 -4.09 -8.20
CA TYR A 116 0.66 -2.92 -9.01
C TYR A 116 0.08 -3.35 -10.35
N HIS A 117 -1.23 -3.17 -10.52
CA HIS A 117 -1.88 -3.26 -11.83
C HIS A 117 -1.65 -1.94 -12.59
N SER A 118 -1.14 -2.01 -13.82
CA SER A 118 -1.21 -0.87 -14.74
C SER A 118 -2.67 -0.53 -15.05
N VAL A 119 -2.96 0.71 -15.43
CA VAL A 119 -4.33 1.13 -15.83
C VAL A 119 -4.86 0.24 -16.95
N SER A 120 -4.01 -0.19 -17.88
CA SER A 120 -4.39 -1.12 -18.95
C SER A 120 -4.73 -2.53 -18.44
N SER A 121 -3.97 -3.06 -17.47
CA SER A 121 -4.26 -4.35 -16.83
C SER A 121 -5.57 -4.29 -16.03
N LEU A 122 -5.81 -3.19 -15.33
CA LEU A 122 -7.03 -3.00 -14.55
C LEU A 122 -8.25 -2.85 -15.46
N LEU A 123 -8.14 -2.08 -16.54
CA LEU A 123 -9.22 -1.93 -17.53
C LEU A 123 -9.57 -3.27 -18.18
N SER A 124 -8.56 -4.05 -18.59
CA SER A 124 -8.78 -5.38 -19.16
C SER A 124 -9.43 -6.36 -18.16
N ALA A 125 -9.01 -6.31 -16.89
CA ALA A 125 -9.63 -7.11 -15.83
C ALA A 125 -11.09 -6.68 -15.58
N MET A 126 -11.38 -5.37 -15.60
CA MET A 126 -12.73 -4.84 -15.46
C MET A 126 -13.62 -5.23 -16.65
N GLU A 127 -13.13 -5.11 -17.87
CA GLU A 127 -13.87 -5.54 -19.08
C GLU A 127 -14.20 -7.02 -19.03
N THR A 128 -13.24 -7.85 -18.60
CA THR A 128 -13.46 -9.30 -18.41
C THR A 128 -14.49 -9.57 -17.31
N ALA A 129 -14.42 -8.86 -16.20
CA ALA A 129 -15.40 -8.99 -15.11
C ALA A 129 -16.81 -8.57 -15.56
N CYS A 130 -16.94 -7.47 -16.30
CA CYS A 130 -18.21 -7.03 -16.88
C CYS A 130 -18.78 -8.08 -17.83
N ALA A 131 -17.96 -8.61 -18.75
CA ALA A 131 -18.39 -9.65 -19.68
C ALA A 131 -18.85 -10.94 -18.96
N ASN A 132 -18.17 -11.33 -17.88
CA ASN A 132 -18.56 -12.48 -17.08
C ASN A 132 -19.92 -12.28 -16.37
N ILE A 133 -20.14 -11.08 -15.81
CA ILE A 133 -21.42 -10.75 -15.15
C ILE A 133 -22.56 -10.72 -16.17
N GLU A 134 -22.36 -10.12 -17.35
CA GLU A 134 -23.36 -10.11 -18.42
C GLU A 134 -23.70 -11.53 -18.90
N HIS A 135 -22.70 -12.41 -18.99
CA HIS A 135 -22.90 -13.81 -19.31
C HIS A 135 -23.68 -14.55 -18.21
N GLU A 136 -23.36 -14.32 -16.94
CA GLU A 136 -24.07 -14.91 -15.80
C GLU A 136 -25.54 -14.48 -15.75
N ILE A 137 -25.82 -13.19 -15.95
CA ILE A 137 -27.18 -12.65 -16.04
C ILE A 137 -27.96 -13.33 -17.16
N SER A 138 -27.36 -13.44 -18.35
CA SER A 138 -27.99 -14.08 -19.50
C SER A 138 -28.28 -15.57 -19.26
N GLY A 139 -27.40 -16.25 -18.51
CA GLY A 139 -27.60 -17.64 -18.08
C GLY A 139 -28.78 -17.77 -17.12
N VAL A 140 -28.82 -16.94 -16.07
CA VAL A 140 -29.90 -16.92 -15.08
C VAL A 140 -31.26 -16.63 -15.74
N ASP A 141 -31.32 -15.67 -16.66
CA ASP A 141 -32.56 -15.33 -17.38
C ASP A 141 -33.04 -16.50 -18.24
N LYS A 142 -32.13 -17.22 -18.90
CA LYS A 142 -32.48 -18.41 -19.69
C LYS A 142 -33.03 -19.53 -18.81
N ASP A 143 -32.40 -19.77 -17.66
CA ASP A 143 -32.82 -20.80 -16.72
C ASP A 143 -34.20 -20.46 -16.13
N ALA A 144 -34.43 -19.19 -15.77
CA ALA A 144 -35.73 -18.71 -15.30
C ALA A 144 -36.84 -18.90 -16.34
N ASN A 145 -36.58 -18.56 -17.61
CA ASN A 145 -37.54 -18.74 -18.70
C ASN A 145 -37.84 -20.22 -18.97
N THR A 146 -36.84 -21.09 -18.80
CA THR A 146 -37.00 -22.53 -18.95
C THR A 146 -37.89 -23.09 -17.84
N LEU A 147 -37.62 -22.73 -16.58
CA LEU A 147 -38.43 -23.12 -15.43
C LEU A 147 -39.89 -22.65 -15.53
N ILE A 148 -40.12 -21.41 -15.97
CA ILE A 148 -41.47 -20.88 -16.19
C ILE A 148 -42.20 -21.69 -17.28
N SER A 149 -41.51 -22.04 -18.35
CA SER A 149 -42.08 -22.84 -19.44
C SER A 149 -42.45 -24.25 -18.98
N GLU A 150 -41.58 -24.88 -18.19
CA GLU A 150 -41.84 -26.19 -17.58
C GLU A 150 -43.04 -26.15 -16.62
N LEU A 151 -43.11 -25.15 -15.75
CA LEU A 151 -44.25 -24.96 -14.85
C LEU A 151 -45.57 -24.79 -15.61
N ASN A 152 -45.57 -23.98 -16.67
CA ASN A 152 -46.75 -23.81 -17.53
C ASN A 152 -47.18 -25.12 -18.19
N LEU A 153 -46.22 -25.93 -18.66
CA LEU A 153 -46.51 -27.23 -19.24
C LEU A 153 -47.13 -28.19 -18.22
N ILE A 154 -46.58 -28.24 -17.00
CA ILE A 154 -47.13 -29.05 -15.90
C ILE A 154 -48.54 -28.58 -15.53
N LEU A 155 -48.79 -27.28 -15.42
CA LEU A 155 -50.11 -26.73 -15.14
C LEU A 155 -51.12 -27.08 -16.23
N LEU A 156 -50.75 -26.95 -17.50
CA LEU A 156 -51.60 -27.36 -18.61
C LEU A 156 -51.91 -28.86 -18.55
N GLN A 157 -50.91 -29.70 -18.28
CA GLN A 157 -51.11 -31.14 -18.17
C GLN A 157 -52.04 -31.51 -17.00
N THR A 158 -51.87 -30.90 -15.82
CA THR A 158 -52.73 -31.16 -14.66
C THR A 158 -54.16 -30.68 -14.87
N ILE A 159 -54.38 -29.54 -15.51
CA ILE A 159 -55.71 -29.06 -15.91
C ILE A 159 -56.37 -30.03 -16.90
N GLN A 160 -55.62 -30.53 -17.89
CA GLN A 160 -56.13 -31.50 -18.86
C GLN A 160 -56.50 -32.84 -18.20
N LEU A 161 -55.67 -33.34 -17.27
CA LEU A 161 -55.98 -34.55 -16.50
C LEU A 161 -57.21 -34.35 -15.60
N SER A 162 -57.35 -33.18 -14.97
CA SER A 162 -58.52 -32.83 -14.16
C SER A 162 -59.80 -32.77 -14.99
N LYS A 163 -59.75 -32.17 -16.18
CA LYS A 163 -60.88 -32.19 -17.13
C LYS A 163 -61.26 -33.61 -17.55
N ARG A 164 -60.28 -34.42 -17.96
CA ARG A 164 -60.50 -35.81 -18.36
C ARG A 164 -61.11 -36.66 -17.24
N ASN A 165 -60.66 -36.47 -15.99
CA ASN A 165 -61.22 -37.17 -14.84
C ASN A 165 -62.68 -36.77 -14.57
N LYS A 166 -63.04 -35.49 -14.73
CA LYS A 166 -64.44 -35.04 -14.62
C LYS A 166 -65.34 -35.64 -15.69
N GLU A 167 -64.87 -35.70 -16.94
CA GLU A 167 -65.62 -36.29 -18.06
C GLU A 167 -65.85 -37.80 -17.84
N ASN A 168 -64.81 -38.53 -17.43
CA ASN A 168 -64.93 -39.96 -17.14
C ASN A 168 -65.88 -40.25 -15.96
N PHE A 169 -65.87 -39.43 -14.90
CA PHE A 169 -66.78 -39.58 -13.77
C PHE A 169 -68.23 -39.22 -14.14
N GLY A 170 -68.43 -38.20 -14.97
CA GLY A 170 -69.75 -37.83 -15.49
C GLY A 170 -70.35 -38.90 -16.41
N ALA A 171 -69.51 -39.59 -17.19
CA ALA A 171 -69.94 -40.73 -18.00
C ALA A 171 -70.31 -41.97 -17.15
N PHE A 172 -69.58 -42.21 -16.05
CA PHE A 172 -69.87 -43.32 -15.13
C PHE A 172 -71.17 -43.15 -14.33
N LEU A 173 -71.60 -41.92 -14.04
CA LEU A 173 -72.84 -41.64 -13.32
C LEU A 173 -74.10 -41.64 -14.20
N ASN A 174 -73.96 -41.62 -15.53
CA ASN A 174 -75.07 -41.53 -16.49
C ASN A 174 -75.26 -42.80 -17.35
N GLY A 175 -74.54 -43.89 -17.05
CA GLY A 175 -74.72 -45.21 -17.66
C GLY A 175 -75.26 -46.22 -16.65
#